data_AF-A0A418GD31-F1
#
_entry.id   AF-A0A418GD31-F1
#
_cell.length_a   1.000
_cell.length_b   1.000
_cell.length_c   1.000
_cell.angle_alpha   90.00
_cell.angle_beta   90.00
_cell.angle_gamma   90.00
#
_symmetry.space_group_name_H-M   'P 1'
#
loop_
_entity.id
_entity.type
_entity.pdbx_description
1 polymer ?
#
loop_
_entity_poly.entity_id
_entity_poly.type
_entity_poly.pdbx_seq_one_letter_code
_entity_poly.pdbx_strand_id
1 'polypeptide(L)'
;HYSADTREQLLILADQVHHKLNHLEEKLHRVDQVQRAQLHLEQIFSWWSAGRYASFSPAGRCYVALEELRWGAFGDVIRQGETGQVNQLLDILRHKALTQMAQESGGSATVRLNTLDWLGGQGREQADNEWHDAINWLGDWCSEEQHPVIWSTTQAAEHLPVRMPRLCSAERLSESMVDEIFQKGAA
;
A
#
# COMPACT_ATOMS: atom_id res chain seq x y z
N HIS A 1 13.76 -34.15 -52.11
CA HIS A 1 14.48 -33.01 -51.52
C HIS A 1 13.54 -31.84 -51.17
N TYR A 2 12.68 -31.35 -52.08
CA TYR A 2 11.73 -30.25 -51.79
C TYR A 2 10.79 -30.45 -50.57
N SER A 3 10.31 -31.67 -50.31
CA SER A 3 9.39 -31.93 -49.18
C SER A 3 10.04 -31.92 -47.79
N ALA A 4 11.38 -32.02 -47.72
CA ALA A 4 12.10 -31.98 -46.45
C ALA A 4 12.33 -30.53 -46.01
N ASP A 5 12.77 -29.68 -46.94
CA ASP A 5 12.94 -28.23 -46.72
C ASP A 5 11.63 -27.55 -46.32
N THR A 6 10.50 -27.91 -46.95
CA THR A 6 9.20 -27.34 -46.56
C THR A 6 8.78 -27.76 -45.16
N ARG A 7 9.10 -28.99 -44.74
CA ARG A 7 8.82 -29.46 -43.39
C ARG A 7 9.70 -28.76 -42.35
N GLU A 8 10.97 -28.54 -42.68
CA GLU A 8 11.89 -27.80 -41.82
C GLU A 8 11.47 -26.33 -41.66
N GLN A 9 11.08 -25.67 -42.76
CA GLN A 9 10.54 -24.31 -42.72
C GLN A 9 9.25 -24.21 -41.88
N LEU A 10 8.36 -25.21 -41.96
CA LEU A 10 7.15 -25.25 -41.13
C LEU A 10 7.47 -25.43 -39.64
N LEU A 11 8.47 -26.24 -39.30
CA LEU A 11 8.90 -26.43 -37.91
C LEU A 11 9.50 -25.15 -37.34
N ILE A 12 10.36 -24.46 -38.11
CA ILE A 12 10.96 -23.18 -37.71
C ILE A 12 9.87 -22.11 -37.53
N LEU A 13 8.90 -22.05 -38.45
CA LEU A 13 7.80 -21.10 -38.34
C LEU A 13 6.92 -21.40 -37.12
N ALA A 14 6.60 -22.68 -36.87
CA ALA A 14 5.81 -23.09 -35.71
C ALA A 14 6.50 -22.69 -34.39
N ASP A 15 7.81 -22.91 -34.30
CA ASP A 15 8.63 -22.53 -33.14
C ASP A 15 8.64 -21.00 -32.92
N GLN A 16 8.85 -20.24 -34.00
CA GLN A 16 8.79 -18.77 -33.95
C GLN A 16 7.41 -18.24 -33.54
N VAL A 17 6.33 -18.87 -34.00
CA VAL A 17 4.97 -18.51 -33.60
C VAL A 17 4.76 -18.84 -32.13
N HIS A 18 5.20 -20.01 -31.66
CA HIS A 18 5.07 -20.40 -30.26
C HIS A 18 5.81 -19.43 -29.33
N HIS A 19 7.05 -19.07 -29.66
CA HIS A 19 7.81 -18.06 -28.92
C HIS A 19 7.12 -16.70 -28.88
N LYS A 20 6.56 -16.24 -30.01
CA LYS A 20 5.81 -14.98 -30.06
C LYS A 20 4.52 -15.04 -29.24
N LEU A 21 3.80 -16.15 -29.26
CA LEU A 21 2.58 -16.33 -28.47
C LEU A 21 2.89 -16.31 -26.98
N ASN A 22 3.90 -17.04 -26.53
CA ASN A 22 4.28 -17.06 -25.11
C ASN A 22 4.70 -15.66 -24.63
N HIS A 23 5.48 -14.93 -25.44
CA HIS A 23 5.86 -13.54 -25.13
C HIS A 23 4.66 -12.58 -25.04
N LEU A 24 3.65 -12.77 -25.91
CA LEU A 24 2.43 -11.97 -25.87
C LEU A 24 1.57 -12.32 -24.65
N GLU A 25 1.48 -13.60 -24.31
CA GLU A 25 0.77 -14.09 -23.13
C GLU A 25 1.39 -13.55 -21.84
N GLU A 26 2.72 -13.61 -21.69
CA GLU A 26 3.44 -13.01 -20.57
C GLU A 26 3.19 -11.51 -20.44
N LYS A 27 3.22 -10.78 -21.56
CA LYS A 27 2.89 -9.35 -21.58
C LYS A 27 1.45 -9.08 -21.18
N LEU A 28 0.51 -9.89 -21.66
CA LEU A 28 -0.90 -9.74 -21.33
C LEU A 28 -1.14 -10.00 -19.84
N HIS A 29 -0.54 -11.05 -19.28
CA HIS A 29 -0.60 -11.33 -17.85
C HIS A 29 -0.06 -10.17 -17.02
N ARG A 30 1.08 -9.60 -17.41
CA ARG A 30 1.65 -8.44 -16.73
C ARG A 30 0.71 -7.23 -16.77
N VAL A 31 0.09 -6.95 -17.91
CA VAL A 31 -0.87 -5.84 -18.06
C VAL A 31 -2.10 -6.08 -17.18
N ASP A 32 -2.65 -7.29 -17.19
CA ASP A 32 -3.80 -7.67 -16.37
C ASP A 32 -3.51 -7.52 -14.86
N GLN A 33 -2.32 -7.95 -14.40
CA GLN A 33 -1.90 -7.77 -13.01
C GLN A 33 -1.87 -6.29 -12.59
N VAL A 34 -1.31 -5.42 -13.43
CA VAL A 34 -1.22 -3.98 -13.14
C VAL A 34 -2.60 -3.34 -13.13
N GLN A 35 -3.48 -3.74 -14.06
CA GLN A 35 -4.86 -3.27 -14.08
C GLN A 35 -5.61 -3.69 -12.80
N ARG A 36 -5.45 -4.94 -12.35
CA ARG A 36 -6.02 -5.42 -11.09
C ARG A 36 -5.50 -4.64 -9.88
N ALA A 37 -4.21 -4.33 -9.84
CA ALA A 37 -3.62 -3.52 -8.79
C ALA A 37 -4.22 -2.11 -8.75
N GLN A 38 -4.41 -1.46 -9.90
CA GLN A 38 -5.04 -0.14 -9.99
C GLN A 38 -6.51 -0.19 -9.56
N LEU A 39 -7.28 -1.19 -10.01
CA LEU A 39 -8.66 -1.36 -9.59
C LEU A 39 -8.77 -1.60 -8.08
N HIS A 40 -7.88 -2.42 -7.53
CA HIS A 40 -7.82 -2.66 -6.09
C HIS A 40 -7.50 -1.38 -5.31
N LEU A 41 -6.53 -0.59 -5.79
CA LEU A 41 -6.21 0.73 -5.24
C LEU A 41 -7.45 1.65 -5.20
N GLU A 42 -8.14 1.80 -6.33
CA GLU A 42 -9.34 2.64 -6.40
C GLU A 42 -10.46 2.14 -5.47
N GLN A 43 -10.65 0.83 -5.39
CA GLN A 43 -11.66 0.21 -4.53
C GLN A 43 -11.41 0.52 -3.05
N ILE A 44 -10.17 0.34 -2.56
CA ILE A 44 -9.84 0.60 -1.16
C ILE A 44 -10.06 2.08 -0.81
N PHE A 45 -9.64 3.01 -1.67
CA PHE A 45 -9.85 4.43 -1.43
C PHE A 45 -11.33 4.85 -1.54
N SER A 46 -12.10 4.22 -2.43
CA SER A 46 -13.55 4.40 -2.48
C SER A 46 -14.23 3.95 -1.18
N TRP A 47 -13.79 2.83 -0.59
CA TRP A 47 -14.30 2.37 0.70
C TRP A 47 -13.89 3.27 1.87
N TRP A 48 -12.64 3.73 1.87
CA TRP A 48 -12.16 4.66 2.89
C TRP A 48 -12.96 5.96 2.86
N SER A 49 -13.08 6.60 1.70
CA SER A 49 -13.87 7.82 1.53
C SER A 49 -15.36 7.64 1.87
N ALA A 50 -15.91 6.44 1.69
CA ALA A 50 -17.27 6.09 2.10
C ALA A 50 -17.43 5.85 3.61
N GLY A 51 -16.35 5.95 4.40
CA GLY A 51 -16.37 5.81 5.85
C GLY A 51 -16.31 4.37 6.36
N ARG A 52 -15.88 3.39 5.54
CA ARG A 52 -15.75 1.98 5.97
C ARG A 52 -14.87 1.81 7.22
N TYR A 53 -13.88 2.68 7.37
CA TYR A 53 -12.89 2.64 8.47
C TYR A 53 -13.21 3.63 9.60
N ALA A 54 -14.44 4.17 9.67
CA ALA A 54 -14.78 5.28 10.56
C ALA A 54 -14.51 5.04 12.05
N SER A 55 -14.50 3.77 12.49
CA SER A 55 -14.23 3.37 13.87
C SER A 55 -12.78 3.59 14.32
N PHE A 56 -11.85 3.83 13.39
CA PHE A 56 -10.43 4.06 13.69
C PHE A 56 -10.09 5.55 13.70
N SER A 57 -8.98 5.88 14.37
CA SER A 57 -8.35 7.19 14.29
C SER A 57 -7.93 7.52 12.85
N PRO A 58 -7.73 8.79 12.49
CA PRO A 58 -7.28 9.16 11.14
C PRO A 58 -6.03 8.40 10.67
N ALA A 59 -5.02 8.28 11.55
CA ALA A 59 -3.85 7.45 11.27
C ALA A 59 -4.22 5.97 11.12
N GLY A 60 -5.07 5.43 12.01
CA GLY A 60 -5.53 4.04 11.94
C GLY A 60 -6.28 3.70 10.66
N ARG A 61 -7.09 4.64 10.13
CA ARG A 61 -7.77 4.49 8.84
C ARG A 61 -6.79 4.37 7.69
N CYS A 62 -5.78 5.24 7.68
CA CYS A 62 -4.71 5.18 6.69
C CYS A 62 -3.96 3.84 6.79
N TYR A 63 -3.61 3.43 8.00
CA TYR A 63 -2.94 2.15 8.24
C TYR A 63 -3.72 0.97 7.67
N VAL A 64 -4.99 0.81 8.05
CA VAL A 64 -5.83 -0.30 7.61
C VAL A 64 -6.00 -0.30 6.09
N ALA A 65 -6.21 0.87 5.47
CA ALA A 65 -6.28 0.98 4.02
C ALA A 65 -4.97 0.52 3.33
N LEU A 66 -3.81 0.90 3.87
CA LEU A 66 -2.52 0.49 3.32
C LEU A 66 -2.23 -1.00 3.55
N GLU A 67 -2.65 -1.57 4.68
CA GLU A 67 -2.57 -3.01 4.95
C GLU A 67 -3.43 -3.82 3.97
N GLU A 68 -4.68 -3.43 3.76
CA GLU A 68 -5.56 -4.06 2.76
C GLU A 68 -4.90 -4.08 1.38
N LEU A 69 -4.25 -2.97 0.99
CA LEU A 69 -3.47 -2.90 -0.25
C LEU A 69 -2.24 -3.81 -0.24
N ARG A 70 -1.51 -3.89 0.88
CA ARG A 70 -0.32 -4.73 1.04
C ARG A 70 -0.62 -6.21 0.84
N TRP A 71 -1.76 -6.69 1.36
CA TRP A 71 -2.15 -8.09 1.28
C TRP A 71 -2.92 -8.47 0.00
N GLY A 72 -3.41 -7.49 -0.77
CA GLY A 72 -4.14 -7.75 -2.01
C GLY A 72 -3.33 -7.58 -3.31
N ALA A 73 -4.06 -7.47 -4.43
CA ALA A 73 -3.49 -7.43 -5.78
C ALA A 73 -2.50 -6.28 -6.01
N PHE A 74 -2.67 -5.17 -5.28
CA PHE A 74 -1.71 -4.06 -5.32
C PHE A 74 -0.36 -4.48 -4.77
N GLY A 75 -0.32 -5.03 -3.55
CA GLY A 75 0.90 -5.53 -2.92
C GLY A 75 1.58 -6.65 -3.71
N ASP A 76 0.82 -7.49 -4.41
CA ASP A 76 1.38 -8.51 -5.31
C ASP A 76 2.22 -7.88 -6.44
N VAL A 77 1.71 -6.83 -7.07
CA VAL A 77 2.45 -6.09 -8.11
C VAL A 77 3.64 -5.34 -7.51
N ILE A 78 3.55 -4.81 -6.29
CA ILE A 78 4.70 -4.17 -5.63
C ILE A 78 5.83 -5.19 -5.33
N ARG A 79 5.49 -6.41 -4.93
CA ARG A 79 6.47 -7.47 -4.63
C ARG A 79 7.16 -8.01 -5.89
N GLN A 80 6.40 -8.19 -6.98
CA GLN A 80 6.83 -8.89 -8.19
C GLN A 80 7.23 -7.95 -9.34
N GLY A 81 6.83 -6.68 -9.27
CA GLY A 81 6.99 -5.73 -10.36
C GLY A 81 8.41 -5.18 -10.53
N GLU A 82 8.64 -4.59 -11.70
CA GLU A 82 9.88 -3.87 -12.00
C GLU A 82 9.94 -2.52 -11.28
N THR A 83 11.13 -2.11 -10.87
CA THR A 83 11.38 -0.89 -10.07
C THR A 83 10.68 0.37 -10.61
N GLY A 84 10.72 0.59 -11.94
CA GLY A 84 10.09 1.78 -12.54
C GLY A 84 8.57 1.78 -12.41
N GLN A 85 7.93 0.64 -12.64
CA GLN A 85 6.47 0.48 -12.52
C GLN A 85 6.01 0.52 -11.07
N VAL A 86 6.77 -0.12 -10.17
CA VAL A 86 6.54 -0.09 -8.72
C VAL A 86 6.58 1.35 -8.21
N ASN A 87 7.61 2.13 -8.58
CA ASN A 87 7.72 3.52 -8.16
C ASN A 87 6.54 4.37 -8.64
N GLN A 88 6.08 4.20 -9.89
CA GLN A 88 4.90 4.89 -10.40
C GLN A 88 3.63 4.57 -9.59
N LEU A 89 3.41 3.29 -9.26
CA LEU A 89 2.26 2.88 -8.46
C LEU A 89 2.34 3.41 -7.02
N LEU A 90 3.53 3.39 -6.41
CA LEU A 90 3.75 3.97 -5.08
C LEU A 90 3.54 5.48 -5.09
N ASP A 91 3.95 6.20 -6.13
CA ASP A 91 3.69 7.63 -6.24
C ASP A 91 2.19 7.92 -6.34
N ILE A 92 1.43 7.14 -7.12
CA ILE A 92 -0.04 7.26 -7.15
C ILE A 92 -0.63 7.00 -5.76
N LEU A 93 -0.15 5.96 -5.07
CA LEU A 93 -0.59 5.63 -3.71
C LEU A 93 -0.31 6.78 -2.73
N ARG A 94 0.89 7.36 -2.74
CA ARG A 94 1.25 8.52 -1.90
C ARG A 94 0.30 9.70 -2.14
N HIS A 95 0.04 10.05 -3.39
CA HIS A 95 -0.88 11.14 -3.72
C HIS A 95 -2.31 10.88 -3.23
N LYS A 96 -2.81 9.64 -3.36
CA LYS A 96 -4.14 9.27 -2.85
C LYS A 96 -4.19 9.29 -1.33
N ALA A 97 -3.21 8.71 -0.66
CA ALA A 97 -3.11 8.70 0.80
C ALA A 97 -3.06 10.14 1.35
N LEU A 98 -2.22 11.00 0.75
CA LEU A 98 -2.15 12.41 1.10
C LEU A 98 -3.49 13.12 0.92
N THR A 99 -4.14 12.94 -0.24
CA THR A 99 -5.42 13.60 -0.53
C THR A 99 -6.48 13.19 0.49
N GLN A 100 -6.58 11.90 0.79
CA GLN A 100 -7.55 11.36 1.74
C GLN A 100 -7.26 11.86 3.17
N MET A 101 -5.99 11.85 3.58
CA MET A 101 -5.57 12.33 4.90
C MET A 101 -5.77 13.84 5.08
N ALA A 102 -5.52 14.62 4.03
CA ALA A 102 -5.78 16.06 4.04
C ALA A 102 -7.26 16.37 4.22
N GLN A 103 -8.16 15.54 3.66
CA GLN A 103 -9.61 15.68 3.90
C GLN A 103 -9.97 15.42 5.36
N GLU A 104 -9.31 14.47 6.03
CA GLU A 104 -9.52 14.19 7.45
C GLU A 104 -9.07 15.35 8.37
N SER A 105 -8.05 16.13 7.96
CA SER A 105 -7.58 17.32 8.70
C SER A 105 -8.24 18.64 8.27
N GLY A 106 -9.42 18.61 7.66
CA GLY A 106 -10.15 19.82 7.27
C GLY A 106 -9.68 20.45 5.96
N GLY A 107 -9.06 19.67 5.07
CA GLY A 107 -8.77 20.03 3.69
C GLY A 107 -7.35 20.55 3.41
N SER A 108 -6.48 20.64 4.42
CA SER A 108 -5.10 21.09 4.23
C SER A 108 -4.09 19.97 4.45
N ALA A 109 -3.24 19.75 3.44
CA ALA A 109 -2.17 18.76 3.46
C ALA A 109 -0.99 19.15 4.37
N THR A 110 -0.75 20.45 4.55
CA THR A 110 0.45 21.00 5.19
C THR A 110 0.22 21.53 6.60
N VAL A 111 -1.04 21.69 7.03
CA VAL A 111 -1.38 22.05 8.40
C VAL A 111 -0.83 21.00 9.35
N ARG A 112 -0.11 21.46 10.37
CA ARG A 112 0.49 20.61 11.39
C ARG A 112 -0.44 20.53 12.60
N LEU A 113 -0.94 19.34 12.88
CA LEU A 113 -1.74 19.04 14.06
C LEU A 113 -0.91 18.32 15.11
N ASN A 114 -1.41 18.23 16.34
CA ASN A 114 -0.78 17.38 17.34
C ASN A 114 -0.84 15.93 16.86
N THR A 115 0.26 15.20 16.97
CA THR A 115 0.32 13.78 16.61
C THR A 115 -0.75 12.97 17.33
N LEU A 116 -1.07 13.31 18.57
CA LEU A 116 -2.13 12.63 19.32
C LEU A 116 -3.50 12.82 18.66
N ASP A 117 -3.77 13.93 17.97
CA ASP A 117 -5.03 14.15 17.25
C ASP A 117 -5.16 13.18 16.08
N TRP A 118 -4.06 12.89 15.38
CA TRP A 118 -4.00 11.88 14.31
C TRP A 118 -4.20 10.45 14.83
N LEU A 119 -3.69 10.18 16.04
CA LEU A 119 -3.78 8.87 16.69
C LEU A 119 -5.13 8.64 17.40
N GLY A 120 -6.04 9.63 17.37
CA GLY A 120 -7.39 9.52 17.93
C GLY A 120 -7.51 9.98 19.38
N GLY A 121 -6.48 10.63 19.92
CA GLY A 121 -6.36 10.98 21.33
C GLY A 121 -6.21 9.72 22.16
N GLN A 122 -5.03 9.46 22.72
CA GLN A 122 -4.77 8.25 23.50
C GLN A 122 -5.49 8.33 24.86
N GLY A 123 -6.80 8.10 24.84
CA GLY A 123 -7.67 7.97 25.99
C GLY A 123 -7.78 6.50 26.37
N ARG A 124 -7.63 6.22 27.67
CA ARG A 124 -7.76 4.90 28.31
C ARG A 124 -9.09 4.17 28.02
N GLU A 125 -10.07 4.86 27.45
CA GLU A 125 -11.38 4.33 27.03
C GLU A 125 -11.33 3.54 25.71
N GLN A 126 -10.26 3.70 24.93
CA GLN A 126 -10.09 3.07 23.62
C GLN A 126 -9.55 1.62 23.71
N ALA A 127 -8.95 1.26 24.85
CA ALA A 127 -8.30 -0.03 25.10
C ALA A 127 -9.27 -1.20 25.32
N ASP A 128 -10.57 -0.94 25.49
CA ASP A 128 -11.61 -1.97 25.71
C ASP A 128 -12.38 -2.31 24.40
N ASN A 129 -11.83 -1.91 23.25
CA ASN A 129 -12.46 -2.06 21.96
C ASN A 129 -11.74 -3.14 21.16
N GLU A 130 -12.44 -4.23 20.82
CA GLU A 130 -11.95 -5.38 20.02
C GLU A 130 -11.20 -4.96 18.75
N TRP A 131 -11.55 -3.80 18.18
CA TRP A 131 -10.88 -3.23 17.00
C TRP A 131 -9.43 -2.77 17.26
N HIS A 132 -9.08 -2.38 18.48
CA HIS A 132 -7.70 -2.02 18.84
C HIS A 132 -6.81 -3.25 18.94
N ASP A 133 -7.32 -4.34 19.52
CA ASP A 133 -6.58 -5.61 19.56
C ASP A 133 -6.31 -6.14 18.15
N ALA A 134 -7.29 -6.00 17.24
CA ALA A 134 -7.12 -6.37 15.83
C ALA A 134 -6.05 -5.52 15.12
N ILE A 135 -6.04 -4.20 15.34
CA ILE A 135 -5.02 -3.31 14.77
C ILE A 135 -3.64 -3.57 15.35
N ASN A 136 -3.55 -3.82 16.66
CA ASN A 136 -2.31 -4.17 17.32
C ASN A 136 -1.74 -5.47 16.72
N TRP A 137 -2.57 -6.51 16.58
CA TRP A 137 -2.19 -7.76 15.92
C TRP A 137 -1.73 -7.56 14.47
N LEU A 138 -2.42 -6.72 13.69
CA LEU A 138 -1.98 -6.37 12.33
C LEU A 138 -0.61 -5.69 12.31
N GLY A 139 -0.31 -4.90 13.33
CA GLY A 139 0.93 -4.18 13.52
C GLY A 139 2.06 -4.95 14.20
N ASP A 140 1.91 -6.25 14.49
CA ASP A 140 2.91 -7.01 15.26
C ASP A 140 4.28 -7.14 14.56
N TRP A 141 4.32 -6.93 13.24
CA TRP A 141 5.55 -6.89 12.45
C TRP A 141 6.35 -5.59 12.59
N CYS A 142 5.74 -4.52 13.10
CA CYS A 142 6.38 -3.20 13.16
C CYS A 142 7.29 -3.08 14.40
N SER A 143 8.21 -2.12 14.38
CA SER A 143 9.12 -1.88 15.50
C SER A 143 9.30 -0.39 15.70
N GLU A 144 9.51 0.03 16.94
CA GLU A 144 9.63 1.44 17.31
C GLU A 144 10.72 2.18 16.51
N GLU A 145 11.84 1.51 16.23
CA GLU A 145 13.00 2.10 15.57
C GLU A 145 12.84 2.23 14.05
N GLN A 146 12.26 1.21 13.41
CA GLN A 146 12.15 1.12 11.95
C GLN A 146 10.82 1.69 11.44
N HIS A 147 9.76 1.57 12.24
CA HIS A 147 8.40 1.94 11.87
C HIS A 147 7.74 2.83 12.93
N PRO A 148 8.33 4.01 13.26
CA PRO A 148 7.82 4.85 14.33
C PRO A 148 6.38 5.32 14.08
N VAL A 149 5.96 5.50 12.82
CA VAL A 149 4.60 5.96 12.52
C VAL A 149 3.60 4.81 12.63
N ILE A 150 3.87 3.65 12.03
CA ILE A 150 2.99 2.49 12.14
C ILE A 150 2.90 2.03 13.59
N TRP A 151 4.04 1.93 14.29
CA TRP A 151 4.07 1.54 15.70
C TRP A 151 3.25 2.48 16.57
N SER A 152 3.38 3.80 16.39
CA SER A 152 2.55 4.78 17.14
C SER A 152 1.05 4.68 16.81
N THR A 153 0.72 4.20 15.61
CA THR A 153 -0.66 4.06 15.13
C THR A 153 -1.33 2.80 15.64
N THR A 154 -0.57 1.72 15.78
CA THR A 154 -1.09 0.40 16.12
C THR A 154 -0.92 0.04 17.59
N GLN A 155 0.18 0.47 18.20
CA GLN A 155 0.52 0.12 19.56
C GLN A 155 -0.09 1.10 20.55
N ALA A 156 -0.78 0.58 21.56
CA ALA A 156 -1.30 1.35 22.69
C ALA A 156 -0.14 1.73 23.62
N ALA A 157 0.72 2.62 23.16
CA ALA A 157 1.94 2.99 23.86
C ALA A 157 1.74 4.21 24.75
N GLU A 158 2.12 4.10 26.03
CA GLU A 158 2.09 5.22 26.98
C GLU A 158 3.00 6.40 26.56
N HIS A 159 3.91 6.17 25.60
CA HIS A 159 4.85 7.16 25.11
C HIS A 159 4.98 7.12 23.58
N LEU A 160 5.27 8.27 22.99
CA LEU A 160 5.60 8.36 21.57
C LEU A 160 7.08 8.03 21.33
N PRO A 161 7.40 7.29 20.26
CA PRO A 161 8.77 7.00 19.85
C PRO A 161 9.59 8.27 19.65
N VAL A 162 10.90 8.19 19.87
CA VAL A 162 11.82 9.33 19.68
C VAL A 162 11.79 9.86 18.25
N ARG A 163 11.59 8.98 17.26
CA ARG A 163 11.52 9.34 15.84
C ARG A 163 10.15 9.85 15.40
N MET A 164 9.14 9.77 16.26
CA MET A 164 7.80 10.26 15.97
C MET A 164 7.74 11.78 16.19
N PRO A 165 7.37 12.59 15.19
CA PRO A 165 7.19 14.03 15.39
C PRO A 165 6.04 14.27 16.38
N ARG A 166 6.11 15.36 17.15
CA ARG A 166 4.97 15.80 17.99
C ARG A 166 3.92 16.60 17.21
N LEU A 167 4.33 17.15 16.07
CA LEU A 167 3.49 17.89 15.15
C LEU A 167 3.61 17.24 13.76
N CYS A 168 2.51 16.72 13.25
CA CYS A 168 2.46 16.02 11.97
C CYS A 168 1.47 16.70 11.04
N SER A 169 1.86 16.80 9.76
CA SER A 169 0.95 17.12 8.67
C SER A 169 0.42 15.84 8.02
N ALA A 170 -0.67 15.96 7.27
CA ALA A 170 -1.22 14.85 6.49
C ALA A 170 -0.17 14.29 5.50
N GLU A 171 0.58 15.19 4.85
CA GLU A 171 1.70 14.87 3.96
C GLU A 171 2.73 13.98 4.66
N ARG A 172 3.28 14.47 5.78
CA ARG A 172 4.33 13.74 6.49
C ARG A 172 3.86 12.39 6.98
N LEU A 173 2.64 12.31 7.51
CA LEU A 173 2.11 11.05 8.05
C LEU A 173 1.86 10.05 6.91
N SER A 174 1.14 10.45 5.86
CA SER A 174 0.81 9.56 4.73
C SER A 174 2.05 9.06 3.98
N GLU A 175 3.04 9.92 3.72
CA GLU A 175 4.29 9.52 3.07
C GLU A 175 5.07 8.52 3.92
N SER A 176 5.24 8.81 5.22
CA SER A 176 5.97 7.94 6.13
C SER A 176 5.28 6.57 6.26
N MET A 177 3.95 6.51 6.30
CA MET A 177 3.22 5.24 6.36
C MET A 177 3.36 4.41 5.09
N VAL A 178 3.29 5.04 3.91
CA VAL A 178 3.51 4.34 2.64
C VAL A 178 4.94 3.81 2.57
N ASP A 179 5.92 4.60 3.00
CA ASP A 179 7.31 4.19 3.01
C ASP A 179 7.57 3.04 4.00
N GLU A 180 7.07 3.15 5.24
CA GLU A 180 7.20 2.10 6.27
C GLU A 180 6.55 0.77 5.85
N ILE A 181 5.44 0.79 5.09
CA ILE A 181 4.69 -0.42 4.70
C ILE A 181 5.24 -1.04 3.40
N PHE A 182 5.72 -0.25 2.44
CA PHE A 182 6.04 -0.72 1.09
C PHE A 182 7.52 -0.59 0.69
N GLN A 183 8.39 0.11 1.44
CA GLN A 183 9.82 0.11 1.14
C GLN A 183 10.47 -1.22 1.57
N LYS A 184 11.32 -1.76 0.68
CA LYS A 184 12.12 -2.96 0.96
C LYS A 184 13.22 -2.62 1.97
N GLY A 185 12.97 -2.87 3.25
CA GLY A 185 13.98 -2.66 4.28
C GLY A 185 13.63 -3.11 5.70
N ALA A 186 12.57 -3.88 5.91
CA ALA A 186 12.13 -4.28 7.24
C ALA A 186 11.50 -5.69 7.30
N ALA A 187 12.26 -6.65 6.80
CA ALA A 187 12.10 -8.06 7.16
C ALA A 187 13.49 -8.64 7.43
#